data_AF-A0A950YA40-F1
#
_entry.id   AF-A0A950YA40-F1
#
_cell.length_a   1.000
_cell.length_b   1.000
_cell.length_c   1.000
_cell.angle_alpha   90.00
_cell.angle_beta   90.00
_cell.angle_gamma   90.00
#
_symmetry.space_group_name_H-M   'P 1'
#
loop_
_entity.id
_entity.type
_entity.pdbx_description
1 polymer ?
#
loop_
_entity_poly.entity_id
_entity_poly.type
_entity_poly.pdbx_seq_one_letter_code
_entity_poly.pdbx_strand_id
1 'polypeptide(L)'
;AVQRPEAEEDHLRGRYLSREDGTYAFIAVRPVPYPIPDDGPVGRMLAASGRHPWRPAHIHMIVRASGYKTVTTHVFDATSDYLDSDTVFAVKPSLLRTFVERSPDDPERPIGLDGPWVSLENDIVLARGEDGGEPVDPGRTA
;
A
#
# COMPACT_ATOMS: atom_id res chain seq x y z
N ALA A 1 5.83 -14.79 6.39
CA ALA A 1 5.10 -14.16 5.25
C ALA A 1 5.22 -14.99 3.96
N VAL A 2 4.27 -14.91 3.00
CA VAL A 2 4.27 -15.77 1.78
C VAL A 2 5.56 -15.69 0.95
N GLN A 3 6.18 -14.50 0.88
CA GLN A 3 7.43 -14.28 0.14
C GLN A 3 8.69 -14.23 1.02
N ARG A 4 8.51 -14.22 2.35
CA ARG A 4 9.58 -14.29 3.36
C ARG A 4 9.13 -15.22 4.47
N PRO A 5 9.37 -16.54 4.33
CA PRO A 5 8.92 -17.55 5.28
C PRO A 5 9.38 -17.26 6.72
N GLU A 6 10.54 -16.64 6.86
CA GLU A 6 11.18 -16.25 8.12
C GLU A 6 10.53 -15.04 8.80
N ALA A 7 9.76 -14.23 8.07
CA ALA A 7 9.10 -13.07 8.65
C ALA A 7 7.90 -13.49 9.48
N GLU A 8 7.73 -12.82 10.62
CA GLU A 8 6.60 -12.96 11.54
C GLU A 8 5.25 -13.00 10.80
N GLU A 9 4.30 -13.69 11.42
CA GLU A 9 2.92 -13.71 10.93
C GLU A 9 2.37 -12.28 10.85
N ASP A 10 1.75 -11.96 9.71
CA ASP A 10 1.15 -10.65 9.41
C ASP A 10 2.12 -9.45 9.51
N HIS A 11 3.43 -9.68 9.41
CA HIS A 11 4.42 -8.61 9.30
C HIS A 11 4.05 -7.65 8.15
N LEU A 12 3.91 -6.35 8.48
CA LEU A 12 3.45 -5.27 7.58
C LEU A 12 2.07 -5.50 6.96
N ARG A 13 1.18 -6.20 7.69
CA ARG A 13 -0.21 -6.43 7.32
C ARG A 13 -1.10 -6.09 8.51
N GLY A 14 -2.23 -5.45 8.24
CA GLY A 14 -3.14 -5.04 9.29
C GLY A 14 -4.55 -4.87 8.77
N ARG A 15 -5.50 -4.96 9.69
CA ARG A 15 -6.92 -4.71 9.45
C ARG A 15 -7.39 -3.70 10.47
N TYR A 16 -7.98 -2.62 9.99
CA TYR A 16 -8.39 -1.50 10.82
C TYR A 16 -9.83 -1.14 10.48
N LEU A 17 -10.59 -0.75 11.50
CA LEU A 17 -11.88 -0.08 11.34
C LEU A 17 -11.64 1.41 11.43
N SER A 18 -12.32 2.19 10.59
CA SER A 18 -12.37 3.64 10.75
C SER A 18 -13.06 3.98 12.07
N ARG A 19 -12.78 5.18 12.57
CA ARG A 19 -13.56 5.80 13.64
C ARG A 19 -14.95 6.16 13.12
N GLU A 20 -15.81 6.59 14.04
CA GLU A 20 -17.18 7.02 13.75
C GLU A 20 -17.23 8.22 12.78
N ASP A 21 -16.23 9.10 12.85
CA ASP A 21 -16.05 10.24 11.94
C ASP A 21 -15.46 9.85 10.57
N GLY A 22 -15.21 8.56 10.33
CA GLY A 22 -14.63 8.04 9.09
C GLY A 22 -13.10 8.12 9.03
N THR A 23 -12.43 8.70 10.03
CA THR A 23 -10.96 8.80 10.04
C THR A 23 -10.29 7.46 10.34
N TYR A 24 -9.07 7.29 9.87
CA TYR A 24 -8.23 6.13 10.14
C TYR A 24 -6.76 6.54 10.24
N ALA A 25 -5.96 5.78 10.99
CA ALA A 25 -4.52 5.97 11.09
C ALA A 25 -3.84 4.66 11.48
N PHE A 26 -2.63 4.45 10.98
CA PHE A 26 -1.75 3.36 11.39
C PHE A 26 -0.28 3.81 11.26
N ILE A 27 0.58 3.18 12.05
CA ILE A 27 2.03 3.38 11.98
C ILE A 27 2.64 2.20 11.24
N ALA A 28 3.49 2.48 10.26
CA ALA A 28 4.18 1.47 9.47
C ALA A 28 5.57 1.97 9.05
N VAL A 29 6.35 1.08 8.43
CA VAL A 29 7.62 1.44 7.80
C VAL A 29 7.35 1.99 6.38
N ARG A 30 8.02 3.07 5.99
CA ARG A 30 7.94 3.61 4.62
C ARG A 30 8.37 2.52 3.62
N PRO A 31 7.55 2.19 2.61
CA PRO A 31 7.92 1.18 1.63
C PRO A 31 9.09 1.65 0.77
N VAL A 32 9.80 0.68 0.18
CA VAL A 32 10.87 0.93 -0.80
C VAL A 32 10.54 0.20 -2.11
N PRO A 33 11.11 0.60 -3.25
CA PRO A 33 10.98 -0.15 -4.49
C PRO A 33 11.45 -1.59 -4.32
N TYR A 34 10.79 -2.52 -5.01
CA TYR A 34 11.13 -3.94 -4.94
C TYR A 34 10.90 -4.65 -6.28
N PRO A 35 11.70 -5.69 -6.60
CA PRO A 35 11.45 -6.51 -7.77
C PRO A 35 10.38 -7.56 -7.50
N ILE A 36 9.56 -7.89 -8.50
CA ILE A 36 8.81 -9.15 -8.49
C ILE A 36 9.79 -10.33 -8.64
N PRO A 37 9.43 -11.56 -8.21
CA PRO A 37 10.22 -12.74 -8.53
C PRO A 37 10.44 -12.89 -10.04
N ASP A 38 11.69 -12.98 -10.47
CA ASP A 38 12.13 -13.01 -11.86
C ASP A 38 12.98 -14.25 -12.22
N ASP A 39 13.07 -15.20 -11.31
CA ASP A 39 13.72 -16.51 -11.52
C ASP A 39 12.83 -17.51 -12.31
N GLY A 40 11.57 -17.13 -12.57
CA GLY A 40 10.57 -17.96 -13.23
C GLY A 40 10.27 -17.63 -14.70
N PRO A 41 9.18 -18.20 -15.26
CA PRO A 41 8.72 -17.90 -16.62
C PRO A 41 8.47 -16.41 -16.87
N VAL A 42 7.95 -15.69 -15.87
CA VAL A 42 7.68 -14.25 -15.96
C VAL A 42 8.99 -13.46 -16.12
N GLY A 43 10.01 -13.76 -15.32
CA GLY A 43 11.30 -13.08 -15.46
C GLY A 43 12.01 -13.37 -16.78
N ARG A 44 11.92 -14.61 -17.30
CA ARG A 44 12.39 -14.94 -18.65
C ARG A 44 11.68 -14.12 -19.73
N MET A 45 10.37 -13.93 -19.60
CA MET A 45 9.59 -13.08 -20.50
C MET A 45 9.99 -11.59 -20.40
N LEU A 46 10.21 -11.08 -19.18
CA LEU A 46 10.68 -9.71 -18.96
C LEU A 46 12.07 -9.50 -19.61
N ALA A 47 13.01 -10.40 -19.36
CA ALA A 47 14.34 -10.36 -19.97
C ALA A 47 14.27 -10.40 -21.51
N ALA A 48 13.47 -11.31 -22.08
CA ALA A 48 13.30 -11.42 -23.53
C ALA A 48 12.68 -10.16 -24.17
N SER A 49 11.96 -9.35 -23.39
CA SER A 49 11.39 -8.06 -23.83
C SER A 49 12.22 -6.84 -23.43
N GLY A 50 13.40 -7.04 -22.81
CA GLY A 50 14.25 -5.94 -22.33
C GLY A 50 13.64 -5.14 -21.17
N ARG A 51 12.73 -5.75 -20.41
CA ARG A 51 12.00 -5.11 -19.30
C ARG A 51 12.58 -5.51 -17.95
N HIS A 52 12.49 -4.60 -16.97
CA HIS A 52 12.92 -4.85 -15.60
C HIS A 52 11.78 -5.41 -14.71
N PRO A 53 12.09 -6.08 -13.58
CA PRO A 53 11.08 -6.61 -12.66
C PRO A 53 10.65 -5.64 -11.55
N TRP A 54 11.24 -4.45 -11.49
CA TRP A 54 11.00 -3.48 -10.42
C TRP A 54 9.60 -2.88 -10.42
N ARG A 55 9.08 -2.71 -9.20
CA ARG A 55 7.90 -1.94 -8.86
C ARG A 55 8.29 -0.76 -7.97
N PRO A 56 7.66 0.41 -8.13
CA PRO A 56 7.86 1.55 -7.23
C PRO A 56 7.40 1.21 -5.80
N ALA A 57 7.84 1.98 -4.81
CA ALA A 57 7.40 1.89 -3.42
C ALA A 57 5.89 2.14 -3.30
N HIS A 58 5.14 1.23 -2.66
CA HIS A 58 3.70 1.36 -2.50
C HIS A 58 3.12 0.63 -1.30
N ILE A 59 1.92 1.05 -0.92
CA ILE A 59 1.07 0.43 0.11
C ILE A 59 -0.19 -0.11 -0.58
N HIS A 60 -0.52 -1.38 -0.35
CA HIS A 60 -1.77 -1.97 -0.82
C HIS A 60 -2.91 -1.65 0.14
N MET A 61 -4.10 -1.36 -0.40
CA MET A 61 -5.29 -1.12 0.40
C MET A 61 -6.50 -1.81 -0.22
N ILE A 62 -7.30 -2.43 0.65
CA ILE A 62 -8.66 -2.88 0.31
C ILE A 62 -9.60 -2.22 1.30
N VAL A 63 -10.51 -1.39 0.81
CA VAL A 63 -11.45 -0.64 1.65
C VAL A 63 -12.88 -1.03 1.33
N ARG A 64 -13.64 -1.29 2.39
CA ARG A 64 -15.02 -1.77 2.35
C ARG A 64 -15.88 -0.93 3.29
N ALA A 65 -17.10 -0.63 2.87
CA ALA A 65 -18.10 0.01 3.71
C ALA A 65 -19.49 -0.43 3.23
N SER A 66 -20.44 -0.60 4.16
CA SER A 66 -21.81 -1.00 3.83
C SER A 66 -22.47 0.01 2.88
N GLY A 67 -23.08 -0.48 1.79
CA GLY A 67 -23.72 0.35 0.77
C GLY A 67 -22.77 1.05 -0.20
N TYR A 68 -21.49 0.67 -0.21
CA TYR A 68 -20.47 1.16 -1.12
C TYR A 68 -19.73 0.01 -1.79
N LYS A 69 -19.19 0.27 -2.99
CA LYS A 69 -18.35 -0.68 -3.71
C LYS A 69 -17.02 -0.84 -2.99
N THR A 70 -16.58 -2.10 -2.82
CA THR A 70 -15.23 -2.40 -2.36
C THR A 70 -14.21 -1.82 -3.34
N VAL A 71 -13.19 -1.13 -2.84
CA VAL A 71 -12.07 -0.66 -3.64
C VAL A 71 -10.81 -1.44 -3.27
N THR A 72 -10.16 -2.02 -4.28
CA THR A 72 -8.78 -2.53 -4.19
C THR A 72 -7.88 -1.54 -4.88
N THR A 73 -6.93 -0.95 -4.16
CA THR A 73 -6.10 0.14 -4.66
C THR A 73 -4.70 0.13 -4.05
N HIS A 74 -3.88 1.09 -4.47
CA HIS A 74 -2.54 1.34 -3.96
C HIS A 74 -2.39 2.82 -3.59
N VAL A 75 -1.44 3.11 -2.71
CA VAL A 75 -0.80 4.43 -2.63
C VAL A 75 0.66 4.27 -3.02
N PHE A 76 1.12 5.06 -3.99
CA PHE A 76 2.51 5.09 -4.43
C PHE A 76 3.22 6.31 -3.86
N ASP A 77 4.48 6.13 -3.48
CA ASP A 77 5.36 7.23 -3.14
C ASP A 77 5.72 8.01 -4.41
N ALA A 78 5.34 9.29 -4.48
CA ALA A 78 5.56 10.15 -5.64
C ALA A 78 7.04 10.42 -5.94
N THR A 79 7.96 10.11 -5.01
CA THR A 79 9.41 10.23 -5.23
C THR A 79 10.07 8.87 -5.49
N SER A 80 9.29 7.80 -5.64
CA SER A 80 9.84 6.47 -5.87
C SER A 80 10.50 6.34 -7.24
N ASP A 81 11.55 5.53 -7.31
CA ASP A 81 12.02 5.00 -8.59
C ASP A 81 10.94 4.15 -9.26
N TYR A 82 11.04 4.01 -10.59
CA TYR A 82 10.18 3.15 -11.44
C TYR A 82 8.70 3.56 -11.54
N LEU A 83 8.32 4.79 -11.20
CA LEU A 83 6.94 5.26 -11.35
C LEU A 83 6.44 5.20 -12.80
N ASP A 84 7.29 5.60 -13.75
CA ASP A 84 6.95 5.61 -15.18
C ASP A 84 7.17 4.25 -15.88
N SER A 85 7.69 3.26 -15.14
CA SER A 85 8.12 1.97 -15.71
C SER A 85 7.73 0.77 -14.86
N ASP A 86 6.75 0.91 -13.95
CA ASP A 86 6.25 -0.17 -13.09
C ASP A 86 5.99 -1.44 -13.91
N THR A 87 6.64 -2.54 -13.52
CA THR A 87 6.62 -3.77 -14.33
C THR A 87 5.21 -4.37 -14.48
N VAL A 88 4.31 -4.05 -13.55
CA VAL A 88 2.91 -4.53 -13.57
C VAL A 88 1.90 -3.46 -14.00
N PHE A 89 2.36 -2.27 -14.40
CA PHE A 89 1.51 -1.19 -14.92
C PHE A 89 0.39 -0.73 -13.97
N ALA A 90 0.63 -0.75 -12.65
CA ALA A 90 -0.38 -0.38 -11.65
C ALA A 90 -0.41 1.12 -11.33
N VAL A 91 0.65 1.86 -11.65
CA VAL A 91 0.77 3.29 -11.35
C VAL A 91 -0.27 4.10 -12.14
N LYS A 92 -0.96 4.99 -11.42
CA LYS A 92 -1.84 6.01 -11.99
C LYS A 92 -1.56 7.34 -11.28
N PRO A 93 -1.62 8.50 -11.97
CA PRO A 93 -1.36 9.79 -11.35
C PRO A 93 -2.20 10.06 -10.09
N SER A 94 -3.46 9.62 -10.08
CA SER A 94 -4.37 9.76 -8.94
C SER A 94 -3.96 8.97 -7.68
N LEU A 95 -3.05 8.01 -7.81
CA LEU A 95 -2.57 7.13 -6.72
C LEU A 95 -1.20 7.58 -6.16
N LEU A 96 -0.60 8.62 -6.72
CA LEU A 96 0.66 9.18 -6.22
C LEU A 96 0.37 10.03 -4.99
N ARG A 97 1.21 9.90 -3.96
CA ARG A 97 1.17 10.73 -2.75
C ARG A 97 2.57 11.16 -2.36
N THR A 98 2.67 12.34 -1.77
CA THR A 98 3.92 12.85 -1.21
C THR A 98 4.06 12.38 0.23
N PHE A 99 5.12 11.62 0.48
CA PHE A 99 5.55 11.27 1.82
C PHE A 99 6.33 12.45 2.40
N VAL A 100 5.82 13.06 3.47
CA VAL A 100 6.38 14.28 4.04
C VAL A 100 7.28 13.94 5.21
N GLU A 101 8.56 14.27 5.12
CA GLU A 101 9.51 14.13 6.22
C GLU A 101 9.20 15.11 7.35
N ARG A 102 9.25 14.63 8.58
CA ARG A 102 8.89 15.37 9.79
C ARG A 102 10.01 15.27 10.83
N SER A 103 10.17 16.36 11.58
CA SER A 103 11.14 16.48 12.66
C SER A 103 10.80 15.57 13.85
N PRO A 104 11.79 15.10 14.64
CA PRO A 104 11.53 14.49 15.95
C PRO A 104 10.69 15.37 16.90
N ASP A 105 10.82 16.69 16.76
CA ASP A 105 10.13 17.68 17.59
C ASP A 105 8.76 18.10 17.03
N ASP A 106 8.28 17.41 15.98
CA ASP A 106 6.95 17.68 15.41
C ASP A 106 5.86 17.44 16.48
N PRO A 107 5.01 18.44 16.80
CA PRO A 107 3.94 18.28 17.79
C PRO A 107 2.89 17.24 17.40
N GLU A 108 2.79 16.88 16.12
CA GLU A 108 1.88 15.84 15.62
C GLU A 108 2.52 14.44 15.63
N ARG A 109 3.75 14.29 16.14
CA ARG A 109 4.45 13.00 16.17
C ARG A 109 3.60 11.94 16.91
N PRO A 110 3.29 10.80 16.26
CA PRO A 110 2.57 9.71 16.90
C PRO A 110 3.31 9.16 18.13
N ILE A 111 2.54 8.80 19.16
CA ILE A 111 3.06 8.12 20.35
C ILE A 111 3.74 6.81 19.92
N GLY A 112 4.95 6.57 20.44
CA GLY A 112 5.71 5.33 20.19
C GLY A 112 6.67 5.40 19.00
N LEU A 113 6.76 6.53 18.30
CA LEU A 113 7.85 6.81 17.36
C LEU A 113 8.93 7.62 18.06
N ASP A 114 10.21 7.31 17.81
CA ASP A 114 11.36 8.09 18.25
C ASP A 114 12.15 8.60 17.04
N GLY A 115 12.63 9.85 17.10
CA GLY A 115 13.41 10.45 16.03
C GLY A 115 12.57 10.98 14.85
N PRO A 116 13.24 11.26 13.70
CA PRO A 116 12.56 11.75 12.51
C PRO A 116 11.56 10.73 11.99
N TRP A 117 10.44 11.21 11.45
CA TRP A 117 9.37 10.35 10.96
C TRP A 117 8.83 10.87 9.63
N VAL A 118 7.93 10.11 9.02
CA VAL A 118 7.32 10.45 7.74
C VAL A 118 5.80 10.39 7.90
N SER A 119 5.13 11.47 7.53
CA SER A 119 3.67 11.55 7.51
C SER A 119 3.14 11.35 6.09
N LEU A 120 1.98 10.70 5.99
CA LEU A 120 1.24 10.54 4.75
C LEU A 120 -0.24 10.77 5.04
N GLU A 121 -0.85 11.72 4.33
CA GLU A 121 -2.29 11.91 4.30
C GLU A 121 -2.86 11.28 3.04
N ASN A 122 -3.97 10.55 3.17
CA ASN A 122 -4.63 9.94 2.04
C ASN A 122 -6.13 9.74 2.30
N ASP A 123 -6.96 10.40 1.50
CA ASP A 123 -8.39 10.14 1.47
C ASP A 123 -8.75 9.01 0.52
N ILE A 124 -9.78 8.24 0.88
CA ILE A 124 -10.34 7.17 0.07
C ILE A 124 -11.83 7.43 -0.10
N VAL A 125 -12.24 7.75 -1.33
CA VAL A 125 -13.64 7.99 -1.67
C VAL A 125 -14.23 6.74 -2.31
N LEU A 126 -15.28 6.20 -1.71
CA LEU A 126 -15.98 5.03 -2.23
C LEU A 126 -17.20 5.44 -3.06
N ALA A 127 -17.40 4.75 -4.19
CA ALA A 127 -18.62 4.87 -4.96
C ALA A 127 -19.76 4.08 -4.29
N ARG A 128 -20.98 4.60 -4.32
CA ARG A 128 -22.18 3.84 -3.92
C ARG A 128 -22.32 2.59 -4.80
N GLY A 129 -22.81 1.50 -4.21
CA GLY A 129 -23.08 0.27 -4.95
C GLY A 129 -23.70 -0.80 -4.08
N GLU A 130 -24.32 -1.78 -4.76
CA GLU A 130 -25.03 -2.90 -4.14
C GLU A 130 -24.10 -4.09 -3.80
N ASP A 131 -22.79 -3.94 -4.03
CA ASP A 131 -21.77 -4.94 -3.68
C ASP A 131 -21.58 -4.99 -2.16
N GLY A 132 -22.45 -5.73 -1.48
CA GLY A 132 -22.15 -6.37 -0.21
C GLY A 132 -23.03 -5.90 0.95
N GLY A 133 -23.53 -6.88 1.71
CA GLY A 133 -24.00 -6.66 3.07
C GLY A 133 -22.87 -6.16 3.97
N GLU A 134 -22.87 -6.56 5.25
CA GLU A 134 -21.74 -6.22 6.12
C GLU A 134 -20.40 -6.62 5.48
N PRO A 135 -19.37 -5.75 5.53
CA PRO A 135 -18.03 -6.09 5.08
C PRO A 135 -17.55 -7.35 5.79
N VAL A 136 -17.65 -8.50 5.12
CA VAL A 136 -17.10 -9.75 5.64
C VAL A 136 -15.62 -9.73 5.33
N ASP A 137 -14.81 -9.90 6.37
CA ASP A 137 -13.42 -10.20 6.16
C ASP A 137 -13.27 -11.66 5.74
N PRO A 138 -12.77 -11.94 4.53
CA PRO A 138 -12.65 -13.31 4.05
C PRO A 138 -11.53 -14.11 4.76
N GLY A 139 -10.87 -13.54 5.76
CA GLY A 139 -9.64 -14.06 6.33
C GLY A 139 -8.45 -13.78 5.40
N ARG A 140 -7.43 -14.64 5.45
CA ARG A 140 -6.27 -14.53 4.56
C ARG A 140 -6.71 -14.65 3.10
N THR A 141 -6.56 -13.57 2.34
CA THR A 141 -6.40 -13.68 0.89
C THR A 141 -4.98 -14.14 0.62
N ALA A 142 -4.85 -15.35 0.04
CA ALA A 142 -3.60 -15.95 -0.40
C ALA A 142 -2.84 -15.05 -1.39
#